data_AF-A0A2K3UZG8-F1
#
_entry.id   AF-A0A2K3UZG8-F1
#
_cell.length_a   1.000
_cell.length_b   1.000
_cell.length_c   1.000
_cell.angle_alpha   90.00
_cell.angle_beta   90.00
_cell.angle_gamma   90.00
#
_symmetry.space_group_name_H-M   'P 1'
#
loop_
_entity.id
_entity.type
_entity.pdbx_description
1 polymer ?
#
loop_
_entity_poly.entity_id
_entity_poly.type
_entity_poly.pdbx_seq_one_letter_code
_entity_poly.pdbx_strand_id
1 'polypeptide(L)' 'MSRAFVKEEEGVRWSAPEPVRAYRVLWTGDVSPGSPEVLRETDDLLDALRWIAEREKPGFELRDREGALLATSDA' A
#
# COMPACT_ATOMS: atom_id res chain seq x y z
N MET A 1 38.46 -26.04 31.86
CA MET A 1 37.62 -24.84 31.78
C MET A 1 36.49 -25.12 30.81
N SER A 2 35.25 -25.16 31.29
CA SER A 2 34.07 -25.60 30.53
C SER A 2 33.58 -24.47 29.61
N ARG A 3 33.36 -24.75 28.32
CA ARG A 3 32.81 -23.78 27.36
C ARG A 3 31.29 -23.74 27.54
N ALA A 4 30.75 -22.56 27.83
CA ALA A 4 29.31 -22.36 27.90
C ALA A 4 28.67 -22.54 26.51
N PHE A 5 27.59 -23.32 26.44
CA PHE A 5 26.73 -23.41 25.28
C PHE A 5 25.81 -22.18 25.28
N VAL A 6 25.89 -21.35 24.24
CA VAL A 6 24.95 -20.25 24.01
C VAL A 6 23.71 -20.84 23.35
N LYS A 7 22.54 -20.54 23.89
CA LYS A 7 21.23 -20.89 23.33
C LYS A 7 21.08 -20.18 21.99
N GLU A 8 21.11 -20.94 20.90
CA GLU A 8 20.79 -20.42 19.57
C GLU A 8 19.36 -19.87 19.61
N GLU A 9 19.18 -18.60 19.24
CA GLU A 9 17.85 -18.07 18.98
C GLU A 9 17.24 -18.88 17.84
N GLU A 10 16.07 -19.46 18.09
CA GLU A 10 15.27 -20.15 17.09
C GLU A 10 15.16 -19.26 15.86
N GLY A 11 15.77 -19.71 14.76
CA GLY A 11 15.83 -18.97 13.52
C GLY A 11 14.42 -18.60 13.06
N VAL A 12 14.13 -17.30 13.05
CA VAL A 12 12.90 -16.77 12.44
C VAL A 12 12.85 -17.30 11.02
N ARG A 13 11.77 -18.01 10.69
CA ARG A 13 11.56 -18.55 9.35
C ARG A 13 11.52 -17.37 8.39
N TRP A 14 12.48 -17.32 7.47
CA TRP A 14 12.50 -16.31 6.42
C TRP A 14 11.16 -16.31 5.67
N SER A 15 10.49 -15.16 5.63
CA SER A 15 9.31 -14.90 4.80
C SER A 15 9.71 -14.01 3.63
N ALA A 16 9.19 -14.33 2.45
CA ALA A 16 9.32 -13.44 1.31
C ALA A 16 8.57 -12.12 1.59
N PRO A 17 9.12 -10.96 1.19
CA PRO A 17 8.39 -9.70 1.24
C PRO A 17 7.09 -9.79 0.42
N GLU A 18 6.05 -9.10 0.87
CA GLU A 18 4.82 -8.99 0.08
C GLU A 18 5.12 -8.27 -1.25
N PRO A 19 4.57 -8.76 -2.38
CA PRO A 19 4.77 -8.12 -3.67
C PRO A 19 4.11 -6.74 -3.68
N VAL A 20 4.91 -5.71 -3.95
CA VAL A 20 4.41 -4.34 -4.12
C VAL A 20 3.62 -4.28 -5.42
N ARG A 21 2.32 -3.95 -5.34
CA ARG A 21 1.47 -3.76 -6.50
C ARG A 21 1.86 -2.50 -7.28
N ALA A 22 1.65 -2.52 -8.58
CA ALA A 22 2.04 -1.41 -9.46
C ALA A 22 1.28 -0.11 -9.17
N TYR A 23 0.02 -0.21 -8.70
CA TYR A 23 -0.87 0.92 -8.48
C TYR A 23 -1.60 0.84 -7.15
N ARG A 24 -1.81 2.00 -6.53
CA ARG A 24 -2.53 2.17 -5.26
C ARG A 24 -3.58 3.26 -5.40
N VAL A 25 -4.79 2.97 -4.94
CA VAL A 25 -5.84 3.97 -4.75
C VAL A 25 -5.86 4.39 -3.29
N LEU A 26 -5.66 5.68 -3.06
CA LEU A 26 -5.68 6.31 -1.75
C LEU A 26 -6.95 7.14 -1.62
N TRP A 27 -7.50 7.22 -0.41
CA TRP A 27 -8.50 8.22 -0.06
C TRP A 27 -7.88 9.31 0.80
N THR A 28 -8.06 10.56 0.38
CA THR A 28 -7.48 11.78 0.96
C THR A 28 -8.53 12.69 1.60
N GLY A 29 -9.75 12.19 1.87
CA GLY A 29 -10.83 12.94 2.51
C GLY A 29 -10.54 13.36 3.96
N ASP A 30 -11.59 13.71 4.73
CA ASP A 30 -11.55 14.19 6.14
C ASP A 30 -11.04 13.15 7.17
N VAL A 31 -10.06 12.35 6.78
CA VAL A 31 -9.29 11.53 7.70
C VAL A 31 -8.33 12.46 8.43
N SER A 32 -8.38 12.39 9.76
CA SER A 32 -7.48 13.04 10.72
C SER A 32 -6.08 13.34 10.14
N PRO A 33 -5.49 14.52 10.39
CA PRO A 33 -4.28 14.97 9.70
C PRO A 33 -3.16 13.94 9.88
N GLY A 34 -2.82 13.21 8.82
CA GLY A 34 -1.55 12.47 8.80
C GLY A 34 -1.41 11.26 7.89
N SER A 35 -2.47 10.62 7.39
CA SER A 35 -2.26 9.41 6.55
C SER A 35 -3.41 9.14 5.58
N PRO A 36 -3.17 9.23 4.27
CA PRO A 36 -4.09 8.70 3.26
C PRO A 36 -4.34 7.21 3.50
N GLU A 37 -5.58 6.78 3.40
CA GLU A 37 -5.95 5.36 3.53
C GLU A 37 -5.79 4.66 2.19
N VAL A 38 -5.04 3.54 2.14
CA VAL A 38 -4.98 2.69 0.95
C VAL A 38 -6.26 1.86 0.88
N LEU A 39 -7.11 2.15 -0.10
CA LEU A 39 -8.37 1.42 -0.28
C LEU A 39 -8.27 0.30 -1.30
N ARG A 40 -7.28 0.38 -2.21
CA ARG A 40 -7.08 -0.62 -3.24
C ARG A 40 -5.64 -0.67 -3.71
N GLU A 41 -5.16 -1.87 -4.00
CA GLU A 41 -3.92 -2.10 -4.72
C GLU A 41 -4.18 -3.04 -5.91
N THR A 42 -3.60 -2.73 -7.06
CA THR A 42 -3.79 -3.53 -8.29
C THR A 42 -2.59 -3.35 -9.23
N ASP A 43 -2.39 -4.33 -10.11
CA ASP A 43 -1.40 -4.26 -11.19
C ASP A 43 -2.04 -3.77 -12.52
N ASP A 44 -3.36 -3.53 -12.53
CA ASP A 44 -4.12 -3.06 -13.69
C ASP A 44 -4.54 -1.59 -13.52
N LEU A 45 -3.94 -0.72 -14.34
CA LEU A 45 -4.21 0.71 -14.35
C LEU A 45 -5.66 1.04 -14.72
N LEU A 46 -6.22 0.33 -15.71
CA LEU A 46 -7.58 0.61 -16.20
C LEU A 46 -8.62 0.21 -15.17
N ASP A 47 -8.39 -0.91 -14.50
CA ASP A 47 -9.19 -1.36 -13.38
C ASP A 47 -9.15 -0.35 -12.21
N ALA A 48 -7.98 0.20 -11.88
CA ALA A 48 -7.86 1.26 -10.87
C ALA A 48 -8.66 2.52 -11.25
N LEU A 49 -8.53 2.99 -12.51
CA LEU A 49 -9.22 4.17 -13.00
C LEU A 49 -10.74 3.99 -13.04
N ARG A 50 -11.22 2.82 -13.50
CA ARG A 50 -12.66 2.49 -13.50
C ARG A 50 -13.22 2.51 -12.09
N TRP A 51 -12.50 1.90 -11.15
CA TRP A 51 -12.91 1.87 -9.75
C TRP A 51 -13.06 3.27 -9.18
N ILE A 52 -12.12 4.19 -9.45
CA ILE A 52 -12.20 5.59 -9.03
C ILE A 52 -13.40 6.29 -9.69
N ALA A 53 -13.58 6.12 -10.99
CA ALA A 53 -14.67 6.76 -11.75
C ALA A 53 -16.08 6.32 -11.30
N GLU A 54 -16.20 5.14 -10.71
CA GLU A 54 -17.46 4.64 -10.14
C GLU A 54 -17.76 5.18 -8.73
N ARG A 55 -16.84 5.94 -8.10
CA ARG A 55 -17.08 6.49 -6.75
C ARG A 55 -17.96 7.73 -6.84
N GLU A 56 -18.98 7.77 -5.99
CA GLU A 56 -19.84 8.95 -5.84
C GLU A 56 -19.18 10.10 -5.04
N LYS A 57 -18.14 9.78 -4.26
CA LYS A 57 -17.42 10.75 -3.43
C LYS A 57 -16.15 11.23 -4.15
N PRO A 58 -15.71 12.49 -3.97
CA PRO A 58 -14.39 12.96 -4.40
C PRO A 58 -13.29 12.58 -3.39
N GLY A 59 -12.05 12.98 -3.67
CA GLY A 59 -10.93 12.80 -2.74
C GLY A 59 -10.21 11.47 -2.86
N PHE A 60 -10.22 10.85 -4.04
CA PHE A 60 -9.37 9.69 -4.32
C PHE A 60 -8.17 10.08 -5.17
N GLU A 61 -7.00 9.53 -4.82
CA GLU A 61 -5.78 9.62 -5.58
C GLU A 61 -5.37 8.23 -6.09
N LEU A 62 -4.96 8.17 -7.35
CA LEU A 62 -4.26 7.00 -7.90
C LEU A 62 -2.77 7.28 -7.93
N ARG A 63 -1.98 6.42 -7.31
CA ARG A 63 -0.52 6.53 -7.33
C ARG A 63 0.14 5.27 -7.88
N ASP A 64 1.30 5.44 -8.50
CA ASP A 64 2.15 4.31 -8.90
C ASP A 64 2.94 3.73 -7.70
N ARG A 65 3.73 2.69 -7.96
CA ARG A 65 4.59 2.04 -6.96
C ARG A 65 5.64 2.96 -6.33
N GLU A 66 6.09 3.98 -7.05
CA GLU A 66 7.07 4.98 -6.57
C GLU A 66 6.37 6.11 -5.80
N GLY A 67 5.04 6.09 -5.74
CA GLY A 67 4.22 7.11 -5.10
C GLY A 67 3.93 8.32 -5.99
N ALA A 68 4.19 8.26 -7.29
CA ALA A 68 3.85 9.32 -8.23
C ALA A 68 2.33 9.38 -8.43
N LEU A 69 1.76 10.58 -8.35
CA LEU A 69 0.33 10.81 -8.59
C LEU A 69 0.00 10.69 -10.08
N LEU A 70 -0.91 9.77 -10.41
CA LEU A 70 -1.33 9.48 -11.78
C LEU A 70 -2.70 10.08 -12.11
N ALA A 71 -3.63 10.10 -11.15
CA ALA A 71 -4.97 10.65 -11.32
C ALA A 71 -5.57 11.07 -9.98
N THR A 72 -6.51 12.02 -10.03
CA THR A 72 -7.36 12.42 -8.90
C THR A 72 -8.83 12.36 -9.31
N SER A 73 -9.72 12.29 -8.33
CA SER A 73 -11.18 12.40 -8.49
C SER A 73 -11.76 13.60 -7.75
N ASP A 74 -10.93 14.62 -7.54
CA ASP A 74 -11.39 15.87 -6.95
C ASP A 74 -12.31 16.57 -7.96
N ALA A 75 -13.55 16.83 -7.53
CA ALA A 75 -14.56 17.53 -8.32
C ALA A 75 -14.20 19.02 -8.49
#